data_AF-A0A4V1C8Z6-F1
#
_entry.id   AF-A0A4V1C8Z6-F1
#
_cell.length_a   1.000
_cell.length_b   1.000
_cell.length_c   1.000
_cell.angle_alpha   90.00
_cell.angle_beta   90.00
_cell.angle_gamma   90.00
#
_symmetry.space_group_name_H-M   'P 1'
#
loop_
_entity.id
_entity.type
_entity.pdbx_description
1 polymer ?
#
loop_
_entity_poly.entity_id
_entity_poly.type
_entity_poly.pdbx_seq_one_letter_code
_entity_poly.pdbx_strand_id
1 'polypeptide(L)'
;MPKNKALLLLVAAWVVGFIGALLGLLFDPTWFSRFGSLVVLLAVMSEYTLLHGELARLYTKLDQISAEDDIPDLSPSRWHRKKFQMTHVTVILGTFIWGFGDLIFPF
;
A
#
# COMPACT_ATOMS: atom_id res chain seq x y z
N MET A 1 11.23 12.47 -3.52
CA MET A 1 9.97 11.97 -4.13
C MET A 1 8.75 12.45 -3.34
N PRO A 2 7.63 12.80 -4.00
CA PRO A 2 6.50 13.41 -3.32
C PRO A 2 5.78 12.38 -2.43
N LYS A 3 5.71 12.68 -1.13
CA LYS A 3 5.01 11.92 -0.08
C LYS A 3 3.56 11.55 -0.46
N ASN A 4 3.00 12.24 -1.44
CA ASN A 4 1.61 12.13 -1.88
C ASN A 4 1.38 10.92 -2.80
N LYS A 5 2.40 10.43 -3.53
CA LYS A 5 2.23 9.32 -4.49
C LYS A 5 1.75 8.03 -3.82
N ALA A 6 2.41 7.63 -2.73
CA ALA A 6 2.00 6.43 -1.98
C ALA A 6 0.58 6.57 -1.43
N LEU A 7 0.24 7.73 -0.87
CA LEU A 7 -1.11 7.97 -0.36
C LEU A 7 -2.16 7.91 -1.47
N LEU A 8 -1.88 8.49 -2.64
CA LEU A 8 -2.77 8.45 -3.81
C LEU A 8 -2.98 7.01 -4.28
N LEU A 9 -1.92 6.20 -4.35
CA LEU A 9 -2.00 4.78 -4.71
C LEU A 9 -2.84 3.99 -3.70
N LEU A 10 -2.64 4.24 -2.40
CA LEU A 10 -3.44 3.61 -1.35
C LEU A 10 -4.91 4.00 -1.45
N VAL A 11 -5.22 5.29 -1.63
CA VAL A 11 -6.60 5.77 -1.81
C VAL A 11 -7.23 5.15 -3.06
N ALA A 12 -6.49 5.09 -4.17
CA ALA A 12 -6.94 4.43 -5.39
C ALA A 12 -7.25 2.95 -5.16
N ALA A 13 -6.43 2.24 -4.37
CA ALA A 13 -6.69 0.83 -4.02
C ALA A 13 -8.06 0.66 -3.33
N TRP A 14 -8.37 1.53 -2.36
CA TRP A 14 -9.66 1.51 -1.67
C TRP A 14 -10.84 1.90 -2.56
N VAL A 15 -10.68 2.90 -3.42
CA VAL A 15 -11.71 3.30 -4.39
C VAL A 15 -12.02 2.15 -5.36
N VAL A 16 -10.99 1.50 -5.89
CA VAL A 16 -11.13 0.36 -6.80
C VAL A 16 -11.77 -0.82 -6.07
N GLY A 17 -11.34 -1.14 -4.84
CA GLY A 17 -11.98 -2.18 -4.02
C GLY A 17 -13.46 -1.92 -3.77
N PHE A 18 -13.84 -0.66 -3.49
CA PHE A 18 -15.24 -0.27 -3.32
C PHE A 18 -16.06 -0.42 -4.60
N ILE A 19 -15.52 -0.01 -5.75
CA ILE A 19 -16.16 -0.23 -7.06
C ILE A 19 -16.35 -1.73 -7.30
N GLY A 20 -15.34 -2.55 -7.03
CA GLY A 20 -15.41 -4.01 -7.14
C GLY A 20 -16.50 -4.61 -6.27
N ALA A 21 -16.64 -4.15 -5.03
CA ALA A 21 -17.69 -4.59 -4.12
C ALA A 21 -19.10 -4.21 -4.63
N LEU A 22 -19.29 -2.98 -5.14
CA LEU A 22 -20.56 -2.56 -5.74
C LEU A 22 -20.92 -3.40 -6.96
N LEU A 23 -19.96 -3.65 -7.86
CA LEU A 23 -20.21 -4.49 -9.04
C LEU A 23 -20.47 -5.95 -8.66
N GLY A 24 -19.76 -6.47 -7.65
CA GLY A 24 -19.98 -7.80 -7.10
C GLY A 24 -21.38 -7.99 -6.53
N LEU A 25 -21.93 -6.95 -5.89
CA LEU A 25 -23.27 -6.99 -5.30
C LEU A 25 -24.40 -6.77 -6.33
N LEU A 26 -24.16 -5.97 -7.38
CA LEU A 26 -25.19 -5.61 -8.37
C LEU A 26 -25.28 -6.57 -9.56
N PHE A 27 -24.21 -7.27 -9.91
CA PHE A 27 -24.14 -8.05 -11.15
C PHE A 27 -23.68 -9.48 -10.92
N ASP A 28 -22.43 -9.67 -10.54
CA ASP A 28 -21.79 -10.99 -10.40
C ASP A 28 -20.66 -10.89 -9.36
N PRO A 29 -20.75 -11.61 -8.23
CA PRO A 29 -19.71 -11.66 -7.20
C PRO A 29 -18.28 -11.88 -7.68
N THR A 30 -18.05 -12.50 -8.85
CA THR A 30 -16.71 -12.63 -9.45
C THR A 30 -16.05 -11.28 -9.73
N TRP A 31 -16.82 -10.19 -9.92
CA TRP A 31 -16.29 -8.84 -10.05
C TRP A 31 -15.54 -8.39 -8.80
N PHE A 32 -16.01 -8.76 -7.60
CA PHE A 32 -15.33 -8.36 -6.38
C PHE A 32 -13.94 -9.02 -6.28
N SER A 33 -13.85 -10.32 -6.59
CA SER A 33 -12.58 -11.04 -6.66
C SER A 33 -11.61 -10.43 -7.68
N ARG A 34 -12.07 -10.13 -8.90
CA ARG A 34 -11.22 -9.51 -9.94
C ARG A 34 -10.63 -8.18 -9.49
N PHE A 35 -11.45 -7.32 -8.90
CA PHE A 35 -11.01 -6.02 -8.39
C PHE A 35 -10.08 -6.15 -7.18
N GLY A 36 -10.12 -7.26 -6.44
CA GLY A 36 -9.12 -7.61 -5.42
C GLY A 36 -7.69 -7.59 -5.96
N SER A 37 -7.45 -8.09 -7.18
CA SER A 37 -6.11 -8.07 -7.80
C SER A 37 -5.59 -6.65 -8.04
N LEU A 38 -6.48 -5.71 -8.38
CA LEU A 38 -6.14 -4.30 -8.56
C LEU A 38 -5.85 -3.62 -7.22
N VAL A 39 -6.59 -3.98 -6.16
CA VAL A 39 -6.31 -3.52 -4.79
C VAL A 39 -4.91 -3.95 -4.37
N VAL A 40 -4.54 -5.22 -4.60
CA VAL A 40 -3.19 -5.73 -4.33
C VAL A 40 -2.14 -4.95 -5.10
N LEU A 41 -2.30 -4.80 -6.42
CA LEU A 41 -1.33 -4.10 -7.26
C LEU A 41 -1.07 -2.68 -6.76
N LEU A 42 -2.13 -1.92 -6.50
CA LEU A 42 -2.03 -0.53 -6.05
C LEU A 42 -1.44 -0.42 -4.64
N ALA A 43 -1.80 -1.33 -3.74
CA ALA A 43 -1.22 -1.39 -2.40
C ALA A 43 0.28 -1.74 -2.44
N VAL A 44 0.69 -2.72 -3.24
CA VAL A 44 2.13 -3.07 -3.42
C VAL A 44 2.90 -1.90 -4.03
N MET A 45 2.35 -1.21 -5.04
CA MET A 45 2.98 -0.01 -5.61
C MET A 45 3.11 1.11 -4.56
N SER A 46 2.13 1.28 -3.68
CA SER A 46 2.20 2.22 -2.57
C SER A 46 3.32 1.84 -1.60
N GLU A 47 3.44 0.56 -1.24
CA GLU A 47 4.45 0.04 -0.30
C GLU A 47 5.86 0.22 -0.88
N TYR A 48 6.04 -0.15 -2.15
CA TYR A 48 7.26 0.10 -2.90
C TYR A 48 7.64 1.59 -2.91
N THR A 49 6.67 2.47 -3.14
CA THR A 49 6.92 3.92 -3.17
C THR A 49 7.35 4.45 -1.79
N LEU A 50 6.77 3.93 -0.70
CA LEU A 50 7.16 4.30 0.66
C LEU A 50 8.59 3.84 0.95
N LEU A 51 8.88 2.56 0.69
CA LEU A 51 10.17 1.93 0.94
C LEU A 51 11.29 2.59 0.13
N HIS A 52 11.07 2.81 -1.16
CA HIS A 52 12.04 3.48 -2.02
C HIS A 52 12.28 4.94 -1.57
N GLY A 53 11.22 5.64 -1.15
CA GLY A 53 11.33 6.99 -0.60
C GLY A 53 12.06 7.05 0.75
N GLU A 54 11.99 6.01 1.56
CA GLU A 54 12.72 5.86 2.82
C GLU A 54 14.20 5.57 2.57
N LEU A 55 14.51 4.59 1.72
CA LEU A 55 15.86 4.27 1.27
C LEU A 55 16.57 5.49 0.70
N ALA A 56 15.92 6.25 -0.20
CA ALA A 56 16.50 7.46 -0.75
C ALA A 56 16.87 8.49 0.35
N ARG A 57 16.02 8.64 1.38
CA ARG A 57 16.32 9.55 2.51
C ARG A 57 17.46 9.02 3.39
N LEU A 58 17.50 7.70 3.62
CA LEU A 58 18.58 7.06 4.37
C LEU A 58 19.91 7.30 3.66
N TYR A 59 20.01 7.00 2.38
CA TYR A 59 21.22 7.24 1.60
C TYR A 59 21.65 8.71 1.61
N THR A 60 20.73 9.65 1.41
CA THR A 60 21.07 11.09 1.50
C THR A 60 21.58 11.50 2.88
N LYS A 61 21.05 10.92 3.96
CA LYS A 61 21.56 11.18 5.32
C LYS A 61 22.92 10.55 5.55
N LEU A 62 23.14 9.32 5.08
CA LEU A 62 24.43 8.65 5.20
C LEU A 62 25.54 9.39 4.44
N ASP A 63 25.26 9.91 3.25
CA ASP A 63 26.23 10.70 2.46
C ASP A 63 26.66 12.00 3.15
N GLN A 64 25.89 12.46 4.15
CA GLN A 64 26.16 13.71 4.89
C GLN A 64 26.93 13.49 6.19
N ILE A 65 27.19 12.24 6.59
CA ILE A 65 27.88 11.88 7.84
C ILE A 65 29.37 11.70 7.53
N SER A 66 30.23 12.37 8.29
CA SER A 66 31.69 12.16 8.24
C SER A 66 32.12 11.07 9.23
N ALA A 67 33.32 10.50 9.04
CA ALA A 67 33.80 9.38 9.85
C ALA A 67 33.99 9.72 11.35
N GLU A 68 34.06 11.01 11.69
CA GLU A 68 34.18 11.50 13.06
C GLU A 68 32.82 11.88 13.71
N ASP A 69 31.72 11.84 12.96
CA ASP A 69 30.39 12.20 13.49
C ASP A 69 29.72 11.03 14.23
N ASP A 70 29.05 11.34 15.35
CA ASP A 70 28.15 10.38 16.00
C ASP A 70 26.99 10.01 15.06
N ILE A 71 26.68 8.71 14.97
CA ILE A 71 25.63 8.21 14.09
C ILE A 71 24.26 8.73 14.58
N PRO A 72 23.56 9.57 13.81
CA PRO A 72 22.25 10.09 14.20
C PRO A 72 21.19 8.98 14.16
N ASP A 73 20.08 9.17 14.88
CA ASP A 73 18.94 8.25 14.77
C ASP A 73 18.37 8.25 13.34
N LEU A 74 18.58 7.13 12.65
CA LEU A 74 18.11 6.88 11.30
C LEU A 74 16.71 6.24 11.26
N SER A 75 16.10 5.99 12.42
CA SER A 75 14.81 5.32 12.49
C SER A 75 13.69 6.11 11.80
N PRO A 76 12.76 5.42 11.11
CA PRO A 76 11.65 6.08 10.46
C PRO A 76 10.70 6.69 11.49
N SER A 77 10.15 7.86 11.13
CA SER A 77 9.11 8.50 11.95
C SER A 77 7.92 7.56 12.21
N ARG A 78 7.30 7.67 13.39
CA ARG A 78 6.11 6.89 13.76
C ARG A 78 4.97 6.98 12.73
N TRP A 79 4.80 8.15 12.10
CA TRP A 79 3.82 8.36 11.03
C TRP A 79 4.13 7.55 9.77
N HIS A 80 5.40 7.43 9.40
CA HIS A 80 5.81 6.61 8.26
C HIS A 80 5.54 5.13 8.52
N ARG A 81 5.86 4.66 9.73
CA ARG A 81 5.60 3.29 10.17
C ARG A 81 4.11 2.93 10.12
N LYS A 82 3.23 3.84 10.56
CA LYS A 82 1.77 3.68 10.44
C LYS A 82 1.31 3.58 8.98
N LYS A 83 1.84 4.44 8.10
CA LYS A 83 1.50 4.40 6.66
C LYS A 83 1.89 3.07 6.03
N PHE A 84 3.12 2.61 6.30
CA PHE A 84 3.60 1.32 5.83
C PHE A 84 2.70 0.18 6.31
N GLN A 85 2.37 0.14 7.59
CA GLN A 85 1.44 -0.85 8.15
C GLN A 85 0.07 -0.84 7.49
N MET A 86 -0.51 0.34 7.26
CA MET A 86 -1.80 0.45 6.55
C MET A 86 -1.71 -0.09 5.13
N THR A 87 -0.63 0.22 4.42
CA THR A 87 -0.42 -0.29 3.06
C THR A 87 -0.28 -1.82 3.06
N HIS A 88 0.51 -2.37 3.98
CA HIS A 88 0.69 -3.82 4.11
C HIS A 88 -0.61 -4.55 4.47
N VAL A 89 -1.40 -4.02 5.41
CA VAL A 89 -2.74 -4.54 5.71
C VAL A 89 -3.64 -4.52 4.47
N THR A 90 -3.55 -3.47 3.65
CA THR A 90 -4.32 -3.38 2.41
C THR A 90 -3.88 -4.43 1.38
N VAL A 91 -2.59 -4.79 1.32
CA VAL A 91 -2.10 -5.91 0.49
C VAL A 91 -2.72 -7.23 0.94
N ILE A 92 -2.73 -7.50 2.24
CA ILE A 92 -3.32 -8.72 2.82
C ILE A 92 -4.82 -8.80 2.50
N LEU A 93 -5.55 -7.70 2.75
CA LEU A 93 -6.98 -7.62 2.45
C LEU A 93 -7.26 -7.77 0.96
N GLY A 94 -6.50 -7.09 0.10
CA GLY A 94 -6.62 -7.22 -1.35
C GLY A 94 -6.38 -8.65 -1.80
N THR A 95 -5.41 -9.35 -1.21
CA THR A 95 -5.10 -10.75 -1.53
C THR A 95 -6.26 -11.66 -1.13
N PHE A 96 -6.85 -11.42 0.05
CA PHE A 96 -8.02 -12.18 0.49
C PHE A 96 -9.22 -11.96 -0.43
N ILE A 97 -9.50 -10.70 -0.80
CA ILE A 97 -10.56 -10.37 -1.76
C ILE A 97 -10.26 -11.03 -3.10
N TRP A 98 -9.03 -11.00 -3.58
CA TRP A 98 -8.68 -11.61 -4.85
C TRP A 98 -8.89 -13.13 -4.86
N GLY A 99 -8.43 -13.82 -3.81
CA GLY A 99 -8.53 -15.27 -3.71
C GLY A 99 -9.92 -15.81 -3.37
N PHE A 100 -10.74 -15.03 -2.65
CA PHE A 100 -12.00 -15.52 -2.05
C PHE A 100 -13.19 -14.57 -2.18
N GLY A 101 -13.05 -13.47 -2.93
CA GLY A 101 -14.06 -12.41 -3.00
C GLY A 101 -15.38 -12.84 -3.63
N ASP A 102 -15.34 -13.83 -4.51
CA ASP A 102 -16.51 -14.47 -5.12
C ASP A 102 -17.36 -15.27 -4.12
N LEU A 103 -16.76 -15.74 -3.03
CA LEU A 103 -17.46 -16.48 -1.97
C LEU A 103 -18.18 -15.59 -0.96
N ILE A 104 -17.93 -14.27 -0.97
CA ILE A 104 -18.41 -13.35 0.06
C ILE A 104 -19.87 -12.97 -0.17
N PHE A 105 -20.30 -12.86 -1.42
CA PHE A 105 -21.65 -12.47 -1.76
C PHE A 105 -22.46 -13.72 -2.17
N PRO A 106 -23.64 -13.95 -1.57
CA PRO A 106 -24.54 -14.99 -2.04
C PRO A 106 -25.10 -14.58 -3.40
N PHE A 107 -25.02 -15.49 -4.36
CA PHE A 107 -25.74 -15.39 -5.63
C PHE A 107 -27.19 -15.87 -5.43
#